data_AF-A0A4U5Q6J0-F1
#
_entry.id   AF-A0A4U5Q6J0-F1
#
_cell.length_a   1.000
_cell.length_b   1.000
_cell.length_c   1.000
_cell.angle_alpha   90.00
_cell.angle_beta   90.00
_cell.angle_gamma   90.00
#
_symmetry.space_group_name_H-M   'P 1'
#
loop_
_entity.id
_entity.type
_entity.pdbx_description
1 polymer ?
#
loop_
_entity_poly.entity_id
_entity_poly.type
_entity_poly.pdbx_seq_one_letter_code
_entity_poly.pdbx_strand_id
1 'polypeptide(L)'
;MGRVYDSNLLEATLPRLELLMFAIFFTSHVFHFILKRFSIPLLVSQILAGMILGKAGLGLQADYRSIMFGIDSDQLFGTIGGFGFQLFAFLNGVKMDLSLIRKTGRMALCSGVLSMVMPVLFGAVTTSIVNSYLGLLELDKLSLSLVMLVHSMTPFPVTCSFVSDLELTHSELGRLGLSAALSSELLTQFLACNAFLVGIFYQYHYQGALKTVAIATAFIILTVFVVRPAMLWVIKQTPEGRPVRDLYISFVVLGALVSGLIFQFIGLNMFLGSLAFGLAVPAGPPLASALVDKFECMVSGVLIPLFMAMCACDNDESKF
;
A
#
# COMPACT_ATOMS: atom_id res chain seq x y z
N MET A 1 23.81 36.57 -14.78
CA MET A 1 25.16 36.11 -14.37
C MET A 1 25.30 36.32 -12.88
N GLY A 2 25.49 35.24 -12.11
CA GLY A 2 26.10 35.26 -10.78
C GLY A 2 25.27 35.78 -9.60
N ARG A 3 24.42 34.93 -9.01
CA ARG A 3 24.27 34.92 -7.55
C ARG A 3 24.66 33.52 -7.07
N VAL A 4 25.86 33.48 -6.50
CA VAL A 4 26.52 32.31 -5.93
C VAL A 4 25.67 31.81 -4.77
N TYR A 5 25.23 30.56 -4.88
CA TYR A 5 24.67 29.76 -3.79
C TYR A 5 25.80 29.47 -2.81
N ASP A 6 26.03 30.38 -1.85
CA ASP A 6 26.80 30.11 -0.63
C ASP A 6 25.87 29.66 0.51
N SER A 7 24.92 28.77 0.20
CA SER A 7 24.31 27.91 1.22
C SER A 7 24.91 26.53 1.01
N ASN A 8 25.37 25.89 2.10
CA ASN A 8 25.88 24.53 2.04
C ASN A 8 24.89 23.69 1.21
N LEU A 9 25.36 22.97 0.17
CA LEU A 9 24.48 22.13 -0.67
C LEU A 9 23.68 21.12 0.18
N LEU A 10 24.23 20.78 1.35
CA LEU A 10 23.64 19.96 2.40
C LEU A 10 22.59 20.69 3.27
N GLU A 11 22.25 21.95 3.03
CA GLU A 11 21.14 22.66 3.68
C GLU A 11 19.88 22.69 2.81
N ALA A 12 20.03 22.51 1.50
CA ALA A 12 18.90 22.45 0.58
C ALA A 12 18.15 21.12 0.72
N THR A 13 16.82 21.17 0.71
CA THR A 13 15.95 20.01 0.97
C THR A 13 16.02 18.95 -0.12
N LEU A 14 16.22 19.35 -1.38
CA LEU A 14 16.31 18.44 -2.53
C LEU A 14 17.60 17.58 -2.51
N PRO A 15 18.82 18.15 -2.38
CA PRO A 15 20.04 17.36 -2.26
C PRO A 15 20.05 16.41 -1.05
N ARG A 16 19.47 16.82 0.09
CA ARG A 16 19.29 15.93 1.25
C ARG A 16 18.43 14.72 0.91
N LEU A 17 17.34 14.95 0.16
CA LEU A 17 16.43 13.90 -0.27
C LEU A 17 17.09 12.91 -1.22
N GLU A 18 17.81 13.40 -2.22
CA GLU A 18 18.58 12.57 -3.15
C GLU A 18 19.65 11.77 -2.41
N LEU A 19 20.34 12.38 -1.45
CA LEU A 19 21.38 11.73 -0.66
C LEU A 19 20.80 10.63 0.25
N LEU A 20 19.64 10.86 0.89
CA LEU A 20 18.97 9.83 1.69
C LEU A 20 18.48 8.68 0.82
N MET A 21 17.83 8.98 -0.32
CA MET A 21 17.42 7.96 -1.28
C MET A 21 18.63 7.13 -1.71
N PHE A 22 19.72 7.78 -2.10
CA PHE A 22 20.96 7.10 -2.47
C PHE A 22 21.50 6.22 -1.33
N ALA A 23 21.55 6.73 -0.10
CA ALA A 23 22.00 5.97 1.07
C ALA A 23 21.12 4.73 1.32
N ILE A 24 19.80 4.87 1.24
CA ILE A 24 18.84 3.76 1.39
C ILE A 24 19.06 2.73 0.29
N PHE A 25 19.12 3.14 -0.98
CA PHE A 25 19.32 2.22 -2.11
C PHE A 25 20.65 1.50 -2.04
N PHE A 26 21.73 2.23 -1.73
CA PHE A 26 23.08 1.70 -1.61
C PHE A 26 23.16 0.66 -0.49
N THR A 27 22.71 1.03 0.71
CA THR A 27 22.70 0.15 1.89
C THR A 27 21.81 -1.07 1.65
N SER A 28 20.64 -0.90 1.04
CA SER A 28 19.74 -1.99 0.67
C SER A 28 20.39 -2.97 -0.30
N HIS A 29 21.13 -2.50 -1.30
CA HIS A 29 21.82 -3.37 -2.26
C HIS A 29 23.00 -4.09 -1.63
N VAL A 30 23.74 -3.45 -0.72
CA VAL A 30 24.81 -4.10 0.04
C VAL A 30 24.24 -5.23 0.92
N PHE A 31 23.16 -4.96 1.65
CA PHE A 31 22.47 -6.01 2.42
C PHE A 31 21.91 -7.10 1.51
N HIS A 32 21.29 -6.73 0.40
CA HIS A 32 20.72 -7.70 -0.52
C HIS A 32 21.80 -8.57 -1.16
N PHE A 33 22.99 -8.05 -1.45
CA PHE A 33 24.11 -8.86 -1.96
C PHE A 33 24.46 -10.01 -1.00
N ILE A 34 24.39 -9.76 0.31
CA ILE A 34 24.63 -10.78 1.35
C ILE A 34 23.41 -11.70 1.51
N LEU A 35 22.22 -11.12 1.62
CA LEU A 35 20.97 -11.83 1.94
C LEU A 35 20.41 -12.64 0.76
N LYS A 36 20.74 -12.25 -0.48
CA LYS A 36 20.39 -13.01 -1.69
C LYS A 36 20.97 -14.42 -1.66
N ARG A 37 22.12 -14.63 -0.99
CA ARG A 37 22.72 -15.96 -0.80
C ARG A 37 21.81 -16.91 0.02
N PHE A 38 20.92 -16.34 0.82
CA PHE A 38 19.94 -17.07 1.65
C PHE A 38 18.54 -17.10 1.02
N SER A 39 18.41 -16.74 -0.27
CA SER A 39 17.11 -16.64 -0.97
C SER A 39 16.13 -15.64 -0.32
N ILE A 40 16.66 -14.65 0.41
CA ILE A 40 15.85 -13.60 1.03
C ILE A 40 15.52 -12.52 -0.02
N PRO A 41 14.25 -12.10 -0.15
CA PRO A 41 13.84 -11.11 -1.14
C PRO A 41 14.41 -9.71 -0.84
N LEU A 42 14.56 -8.92 -1.90
CA LEU A 42 15.08 -7.53 -1.84
C LEU A 42 14.32 -6.66 -0.84
N LEU A 43 12.99 -6.85 -0.75
CA LEU A 43 12.13 -6.12 0.19
C LEU A 43 12.62 -6.21 1.64
N VAL A 44 13.04 -7.39 2.09
CA VAL A 44 13.55 -7.58 3.46
C VAL A 44 14.85 -6.82 3.68
N SER A 45 15.72 -6.80 2.66
CA SER A 45 16.98 -6.06 2.70
C SER A 45 16.75 -4.55 2.80
N GLN A 46 15.70 -4.06 2.14
CA GLN A 46 15.31 -2.65 2.14
C GLN A 46 14.66 -2.22 3.46
N ILE A 47 13.82 -3.07 4.07
CA ILE A 47 13.29 -2.84 5.41
C ILE A 47 14.45 -2.75 6.43
N LEU A 48 15.41 -3.69 6.38
CA LEU A 48 16.59 -3.66 7.24
C LEU A 48 17.43 -2.40 7.06
N ALA A 49 17.69 -1.99 5.81
CA ALA A 49 18.41 -0.75 5.51
C ALA A 49 17.66 0.48 6.06
N GLY A 50 16.34 0.51 5.91
CA GLY A 50 15.48 1.56 6.47
C GLY A 50 15.54 1.64 7.99
N MET A 51 15.49 0.51 8.69
CA MET A 51 15.60 0.49 10.17
C MET A 51 16.97 0.98 10.64
N ILE A 52 18.05 0.61 9.96
CA ILE A 52 19.42 1.02 10.32
C ILE A 52 19.65 2.50 10.03
N LEU A 53 19.19 3.00 8.88
CA LEU A 53 19.34 4.40 8.50
C LEU A 53 18.31 5.34 9.15
N GLY A 54 17.27 4.76 9.75
CA GLY A 54 16.15 5.46 10.36
C GLY A 54 16.45 6.13 11.70
N LYS A 55 15.45 6.83 12.26
CA LYS A 55 15.55 7.53 13.56
C LYS A 55 15.97 6.58 14.69
N ALA A 56 15.48 5.34 14.67
CA ALA A 56 15.82 4.29 15.62
C ALA A 56 17.27 3.76 15.52
N GLY A 57 17.89 3.80 14.33
CA GLY A 57 19.25 3.32 14.11
C GLY A 57 20.29 4.43 14.23
N LEU A 58 20.87 4.83 13.08
CA LEU A 58 21.86 5.91 13.00
C LEU A 58 21.28 7.30 13.34
N GLY A 59 19.96 7.45 13.28
CA GLY A 59 19.24 8.65 13.71
C GLY A 59 19.30 8.99 15.19
N LEU A 60 19.82 8.08 16.03
CA LEU A 60 20.15 8.37 17.43
C LEU A 60 21.30 9.38 17.57
N GLN A 61 22.19 9.46 16.58
CA GLN A 61 23.28 10.43 16.58
C GLN A 61 22.76 11.81 16.12
N ALA A 62 22.90 12.82 16.99
CA ALA A 62 22.40 14.19 16.76
C ALA A 62 22.92 14.83 15.47
N ASP A 63 24.18 14.57 15.11
CA ASP A 63 24.79 15.09 13.88
C ASP A 63 24.14 14.48 12.64
N TYR A 64 23.92 13.17 12.62
CA TYR A 64 23.26 12.48 11.50
C TYR A 64 21.79 12.88 11.40
N ARG A 65 21.08 13.00 12.53
CA ARG A 65 19.68 13.43 12.56
C ARG A 65 19.50 14.84 12.01
N SER A 66 20.35 15.79 12.39
CA SER A 66 20.24 17.18 11.93
C SER A 66 20.58 17.36 10.44
N ILE A 67 21.47 16.51 9.90
CA ILE A 67 21.86 16.54 8.49
C ILE A 67 20.82 15.82 7.60
N MET A 68 20.30 14.66 8.04
CA MET A 68 19.44 13.80 7.22
C MET A 68 17.93 13.96 7.48
N PHE A 69 17.52 14.28 8.71
CA PHE A 69 16.12 14.35 9.16
C PHE A 69 15.79 15.74 9.71
N GLY A 70 15.85 16.74 8.82
CA GLY A 70 15.29 18.08 9.09
C GLY A 70 13.77 18.10 8.97
N ILE A 71 13.12 19.08 9.59
CA ILE A 71 11.65 19.23 9.62
C ILE A 71 11.05 19.24 8.20
N ASP A 72 11.70 19.92 7.25
CA ASP A 72 11.21 20.03 5.87
C ASP A 72 11.45 18.75 5.05
N SER A 73 12.52 18.00 5.37
CA SER A 73 12.84 16.77 4.65
C SER A 73 11.88 15.64 5.04
N ASP A 74 11.55 15.51 6.33
CA ASP A 74 10.60 14.49 6.83
C ASP A 74 9.23 14.56 6.13
N GLN A 75 8.69 15.75 5.93
CA GLN A 75 7.41 15.95 5.23
C GLN A 75 7.48 15.61 3.74
N LEU A 76 8.55 16.02 3.07
CA LEU A 76 8.80 15.69 1.65
C LEU A 76 8.93 14.18 1.46
N PHE A 77 9.66 13.51 2.34
CA PHE A 77 9.80 12.06 2.27
C PHE A 77 8.49 11.33 2.53
N GLY A 78 7.72 11.76 3.54
CA GLY A 78 6.38 11.21 3.80
C GLY A 78 5.46 11.36 2.59
N THR A 79 5.60 12.48 1.85
CA THR A 79 4.82 12.73 0.63
C THR A 79 5.24 11.80 -0.52
N ILE A 80 6.54 11.62 -0.77
CA ILE A 80 7.03 10.71 -1.82
C ILE A 80 6.72 9.25 -1.47
N GLY A 81 6.91 8.85 -0.21
CA GLY A 81 6.53 7.52 0.27
C GLY A 81 5.03 7.27 0.12
N GLY A 82 4.20 8.24 0.51
CA GLY A 82 2.75 8.18 0.34
C GLY A 82 2.34 8.06 -1.13
N PHE A 83 2.96 8.82 -2.02
CA PHE A 83 2.77 8.72 -3.48
C PHE A 83 3.17 7.33 -4.00
N GLY A 84 4.29 6.79 -3.54
CA GLY A 84 4.75 5.45 -3.89
C GLY A 84 3.78 4.36 -3.46
N PHE A 85 3.29 4.46 -2.23
CA PHE A 85 2.29 3.56 -1.68
C PHE A 85 0.93 3.69 -2.37
N GLN A 86 0.57 4.90 -2.82
CA GLN A 86 -0.60 5.14 -3.66
C GLN A 86 -0.47 4.45 -5.03
N LEU A 87 0.71 4.59 -5.65
CA LEU A 87 1.24 3.82 -6.77
C LEU A 87 0.90 2.33 -6.67
N PHE A 88 1.39 1.77 -5.58
CA PHE A 88 1.24 0.37 -5.22
C PHE A 88 -0.22 -0.03 -5.03
N ALA A 89 -1.00 0.75 -4.28
CA ALA A 89 -2.43 0.52 -4.06
C ALA A 89 -3.20 0.40 -5.38
N PHE A 90 -2.93 1.33 -6.30
CA PHE A 90 -3.55 1.35 -7.61
C PHE A 90 -3.20 0.10 -8.42
N LEU A 91 -1.91 -0.23 -8.55
CA LEU A 91 -1.49 -1.43 -9.28
C LEU A 91 -2.04 -2.71 -8.66
N ASN A 92 -2.12 -2.78 -7.33
CA ASN A 92 -2.74 -3.89 -6.62
C ASN A 92 -4.22 -4.05 -7.03
N GLY A 93 -4.97 -2.94 -7.09
CA GLY A 93 -6.36 -2.95 -7.55
C GLY A 93 -6.49 -3.40 -9.01
N VAL A 94 -5.58 -2.96 -9.89
CA VAL A 94 -5.54 -3.36 -11.31
C VAL A 94 -5.27 -4.86 -11.49
N LYS A 95 -4.45 -5.45 -10.61
CA LYS A 95 -4.13 -6.89 -10.63
C LYS A 95 -5.30 -7.77 -10.14
N MET A 96 -6.21 -7.24 -9.34
CA MET A 96 -7.32 -7.99 -8.74
C MET A 96 -8.39 -8.37 -9.78
N ASP A 97 -8.55 -9.68 -10.02
CA ASP A 97 -9.65 -10.19 -10.86
C ASP A 97 -10.86 -10.62 -10.01
N LEU A 98 -11.82 -9.71 -9.85
CA LEU A 98 -13.10 -9.97 -9.17
C LEU A 98 -13.91 -11.11 -9.81
N SER A 99 -13.62 -11.49 -11.06
CA SER A 99 -14.29 -12.63 -11.72
C SER A 99 -13.98 -13.96 -11.04
N LEU A 100 -12.83 -14.07 -10.35
CA LEU A 100 -12.42 -15.28 -9.63
C LEU A 100 -13.40 -15.63 -8.50
N ILE A 101 -13.87 -14.64 -7.74
CA ILE A 101 -14.84 -14.86 -6.66
C ILE A 101 -16.14 -15.47 -7.20
N ARG A 102 -16.61 -14.98 -8.34
CA ARG A 102 -17.85 -15.48 -8.96
C ARG A 102 -17.71 -16.91 -9.49
N LYS A 103 -16.53 -17.29 -9.97
CA LYS A 103 -16.26 -18.59 -10.62
C LYS A 103 -15.96 -19.73 -9.66
N THR A 104 -15.48 -19.44 -8.45
CA THR A 104 -14.83 -20.45 -7.57
C THR A 104 -15.73 -20.94 -6.43
N GLY A 105 -16.93 -20.37 -6.30
CA GLY A 105 -18.00 -20.90 -5.44
C GLY A 105 -17.80 -20.62 -3.94
N ARG A 106 -18.70 -21.22 -3.12
CA ARG A 106 -18.77 -20.96 -1.66
C ARG A 106 -17.52 -21.41 -0.89
N MET A 107 -16.80 -22.42 -1.37
CA MET A 107 -15.61 -22.93 -0.66
C MET A 107 -14.47 -21.90 -0.62
N ALA A 108 -14.24 -21.17 -1.72
CA ALA A 108 -13.25 -20.10 -1.76
C ALA A 108 -13.62 -18.95 -0.81
N LEU A 109 -14.91 -18.59 -0.76
CA LEU A 109 -15.40 -17.57 0.17
C LEU A 109 -15.25 -18.00 1.63
N CYS A 110 -15.64 -19.22 1.97
CA CYS A 110 -15.48 -19.73 3.34
C CYS A 110 -14.01 -19.78 3.75
N SER A 111 -13.12 -20.26 2.87
CA SER A 111 -11.68 -20.30 3.16
C SER A 111 -11.07 -18.91 3.33
N GLY A 112 -11.43 -17.93 2.49
CA GLY A 112 -10.98 -16.55 2.64
C GLY A 112 -11.53 -15.84 3.89
N VAL A 113 -12.78 -16.13 4.27
CA VAL A 113 -13.34 -15.61 5.53
C VAL A 113 -12.61 -16.24 6.71
N LEU A 114 -12.40 -17.56 6.70
CA LEU A 114 -11.68 -18.25 7.79
C LEU A 114 -10.22 -17.79 7.90
N SER A 115 -9.54 -17.52 6.78
CA SER A 115 -8.15 -17.05 6.79
C SER A 115 -8.00 -15.69 7.47
N MET A 116 -9.03 -14.85 7.46
CA MET A 116 -9.04 -13.58 8.19
C MET A 116 -9.55 -13.74 9.63
N VAL A 117 -10.66 -14.46 9.83
CA VAL A 117 -11.31 -14.60 11.13
C VAL A 117 -10.41 -15.32 12.13
N MET A 118 -9.67 -16.34 11.71
CA MET A 118 -8.79 -17.11 12.60
C MET A 118 -7.69 -16.24 13.24
N PRO A 119 -6.84 -15.52 12.47
CA PRO A 119 -5.85 -14.61 13.06
C PRO A 119 -6.45 -13.56 14.00
N VAL A 120 -7.63 -13.01 13.67
CA VAL A 120 -8.31 -12.03 14.52
C VAL A 120 -8.78 -12.65 15.83
N LEU A 121 -9.36 -13.86 15.80
CA LEU A 121 -9.76 -14.59 17.00
C LEU A 121 -8.56 -14.93 17.89
N PHE A 122 -7.49 -15.47 17.32
CA PHE A 122 -6.25 -15.74 18.05
C PHE A 122 -5.64 -14.46 18.63
N GLY A 123 -5.73 -13.34 17.91
CA GLY A 123 -5.33 -12.02 18.39
C GLY A 123 -6.14 -11.54 19.58
N ALA A 124 -7.46 -11.71 19.54
CA ALA A 124 -8.34 -11.34 20.65
C ALA A 124 -8.08 -12.19 21.92
N VAL A 125 -7.86 -13.50 21.74
CA VAL A 125 -7.49 -14.41 22.83
C VAL A 125 -6.14 -14.00 23.42
N THR A 126 -5.14 -13.77 22.57
CA THR A 126 -3.80 -13.33 23.00
C THR A 126 -3.88 -12.02 23.76
N THR A 127 -4.61 -11.03 23.24
CA THR A 127 -4.85 -9.74 23.89
C THR A 127 -5.51 -9.91 25.26
N SER A 128 -6.48 -10.83 25.40
CA SER A 128 -7.14 -11.11 26.68
C SER A 128 -6.19 -11.74 27.70
N ILE A 129 -5.34 -12.67 27.25
CA ILE A 129 -4.31 -13.30 28.10
C ILE A 129 -3.31 -12.25 28.56
N VAL A 130 -2.75 -11.46 27.64
CA VAL A 130 -1.79 -10.38 27.94
C VAL A 130 -2.41 -9.36 28.89
N ASN A 131 -3.66 -8.97 28.66
CA ASN A 131 -4.40 -8.07 29.55
C ASN A 131 -4.54 -8.63 30.97
N SER A 132 -4.71 -9.95 31.11
CA SER A 132 -4.86 -10.59 32.42
C SER A 132 -3.56 -10.59 33.22
N TYR A 133 -2.40 -10.58 32.56
CA TYR A 133 -1.09 -10.52 33.20
C TYR A 133 -0.57 -9.10 33.44
N LEU A 134 -0.81 -8.18 32.50
CA LEU A 134 -0.21 -6.84 32.52
C LEU A 134 -1.18 -5.72 32.90
N GLY A 135 -2.50 -5.98 32.92
CA GLY A 135 -3.50 -4.94 33.22
C GLY A 135 -3.51 -3.80 32.20
N LEU A 136 -3.78 -4.12 30.93
CA LEU A 136 -3.70 -3.17 29.83
C LEU A 136 -4.77 -2.07 29.92
N LEU A 137 -4.38 -0.84 29.56
CA LEU A 137 -5.32 0.26 29.38
C LEU A 137 -6.20 0.01 28.14
N GLU A 138 -7.37 0.65 28.09
CA GLU A 138 -8.30 0.51 26.94
C GLU A 138 -7.67 0.91 25.60
N LEU A 139 -6.77 1.91 25.62
CA LEU A 139 -6.00 2.33 24.44
C LEU A 139 -5.02 1.26 23.95
N ASP A 140 -4.39 0.52 24.87
CA ASP A 140 -3.43 -0.53 24.52
C ASP A 140 -4.16 -1.76 23.95
N LYS A 141 -5.33 -2.09 24.49
CA LYS A 141 -6.20 -3.15 23.95
C LYS A 141 -6.66 -2.81 22.53
N LEU A 142 -7.08 -1.57 22.30
CA LEU A 142 -7.48 -1.10 20.97
C LEU A 142 -6.29 -1.16 20.00
N SER A 143 -5.11 -0.69 20.42
CA SER A 143 -3.90 -0.73 19.62
C SER A 143 -3.49 -2.16 19.24
N LEU A 144 -3.49 -3.09 20.21
CA LEU A 144 -3.22 -4.51 19.96
C LEU A 144 -4.24 -5.13 18.99
N SER A 145 -5.53 -4.80 19.14
CA SER A 145 -6.55 -5.31 18.21
C SER A 145 -6.33 -4.82 16.78
N LEU A 146 -5.89 -3.56 16.61
CA LEU A 146 -5.55 -2.99 15.30
C LEU A 146 -4.31 -3.64 14.71
N VAL A 147 -3.27 -3.89 15.51
CA VAL A 147 -2.07 -4.63 15.09
C VAL A 147 -2.42 -6.03 14.62
N MET A 148 -3.28 -6.75 15.36
CA MET A 148 -3.74 -8.08 14.96
C MET A 148 -4.58 -8.05 13.67
N LEU A 149 -5.40 -7.02 13.47
CA LEU A 149 -6.14 -6.82 12.23
C LEU A 149 -5.20 -6.60 11.05
N VAL A 150 -4.18 -5.75 11.19
CA VAL A 150 -3.17 -5.52 10.15
C VAL A 150 -2.41 -6.81 9.82
N HIS A 151 -2.03 -7.60 10.82
CA HIS A 151 -1.37 -8.89 10.60
C HIS A 151 -2.25 -9.96 9.96
N SER A 152 -3.58 -9.83 10.04
CA SER A 152 -4.51 -10.73 9.34
C SER A 152 -4.63 -10.45 7.84
N MET A 153 -4.12 -9.29 7.37
CA MET A 153 -4.20 -8.91 5.97
C MET A 153 -3.29 -9.78 5.11
N THR A 154 -3.84 -10.35 4.03
CA THR A 154 -3.10 -11.10 3.04
C THR A 154 -3.23 -10.41 1.68
N PRO A 155 -2.19 -9.70 1.20
CA PRO A 155 -2.26 -9.00 -0.09
C PRO A 155 -2.39 -9.99 -1.27
N PHE A 156 -3.51 -9.96 -1.98
CA PHE A 156 -3.79 -10.75 -3.17
C PHE A 156 -2.69 -10.65 -4.22
N PRO A 157 -2.10 -9.48 -4.55
CA PRO A 157 -1.08 -9.40 -5.59
C PRO A 157 0.18 -10.20 -5.26
N VAL A 158 0.54 -10.27 -3.98
CA VAL A 158 1.66 -11.08 -3.51
C VAL A 158 1.32 -12.56 -3.65
N THR A 159 0.13 -12.98 -3.20
CA THR A 159 -0.34 -14.37 -3.37
C THR A 159 -0.47 -14.75 -4.84
N CYS A 160 -0.92 -13.83 -5.70
CA CYS A 160 -1.05 -14.03 -7.14
C CYS A 160 0.30 -14.26 -7.81
N SER A 161 1.28 -13.42 -7.48
CA SER A 161 2.65 -13.58 -7.96
C SER A 161 3.24 -14.90 -7.47
N PHE A 162 3.07 -15.23 -6.19
CA PHE A 162 3.57 -16.49 -5.62
C PHE A 162 2.95 -17.75 -6.25
N VAL A 163 1.63 -17.76 -6.49
CA VAL A 163 0.95 -18.87 -7.18
C VAL A 163 1.40 -18.96 -8.65
N SER A 164 1.68 -17.81 -9.27
CA SER A 164 2.22 -17.74 -10.63
C SER A 164 3.66 -18.24 -10.72
N ASP A 165 4.51 -17.91 -9.74
CA ASP A 165 5.90 -18.40 -9.65
C ASP A 165 5.96 -19.91 -9.44
N LEU A 166 4.94 -20.49 -8.81
CA LEU A 166 4.75 -21.93 -8.67
C LEU A 166 4.09 -22.59 -9.90
N GLU A 167 3.76 -21.82 -10.94
CA GLU A 167 3.04 -22.28 -12.14
C GLU A 167 1.66 -22.91 -11.85
N LEU A 168 1.06 -22.59 -10.70
CA LEU A 168 -0.20 -23.18 -10.23
C LEU A 168 -1.44 -22.37 -10.65
N THR A 169 -1.29 -21.25 -11.36
CA THR A 169 -2.37 -20.29 -11.67
C THR A 169 -3.59 -20.93 -12.34
N HIS A 170 -3.36 -21.93 -13.20
CA HIS A 170 -4.43 -22.63 -13.92
C HIS A 170 -4.96 -23.88 -13.21
N SER A 171 -4.32 -24.32 -12.13
CA SER A 171 -4.77 -25.47 -11.35
C SER A 171 -6.02 -25.15 -10.54
N GLU A 172 -6.80 -26.17 -10.17
CA GLU A 172 -7.95 -26.00 -9.27
C GLU A 172 -7.54 -25.43 -7.92
N LEU A 173 -6.39 -25.89 -7.39
CA LEU A 173 -5.83 -25.41 -6.12
C LEU A 173 -5.41 -23.94 -6.21
N GLY A 174 -4.74 -23.55 -7.30
CA GLY A 174 -4.35 -22.15 -7.52
C GLY A 174 -5.57 -21.25 -7.67
N ARG A 175 -6.57 -21.64 -8.46
CA ARG A 175 -7.83 -20.87 -8.59
C ARG A 175 -8.56 -20.73 -7.25
N LEU A 176 -8.63 -21.80 -6.47
CA LEU A 176 -9.21 -21.77 -5.12
C LEU A 176 -8.44 -20.81 -4.21
N GLY A 177 -7.11 -20.93 -4.17
CA GLY A 177 -6.24 -20.09 -3.35
C GLY A 177 -6.31 -18.60 -3.73
N LEU A 178 -6.29 -18.28 -5.02
CA LEU A 178 -6.41 -16.91 -5.51
C LEU A 178 -7.77 -16.30 -5.18
N SER A 179 -8.85 -17.07 -5.35
CA SER A 179 -10.18 -16.61 -5.00
C SER A 179 -10.35 -16.43 -3.48
N ALA A 180 -9.75 -17.31 -2.67
CA ALA A 180 -9.75 -17.21 -1.22
C ALA A 180 -8.99 -15.96 -0.76
N ALA A 181 -7.77 -15.76 -1.24
CA ALA A 181 -6.95 -14.58 -0.95
C ALA A 181 -7.65 -13.27 -1.34
N LEU A 182 -8.24 -13.22 -2.53
CA LEU A 182 -8.99 -12.05 -2.99
C LEU A 182 -10.19 -11.76 -2.09
N SER A 183 -10.94 -12.79 -1.70
CA SER A 183 -12.10 -12.62 -0.81
C SER A 183 -11.70 -12.19 0.60
N SER A 184 -10.58 -12.72 1.12
CA SER A 184 -10.01 -12.33 2.41
C SER A 184 -9.61 -10.85 2.38
N GLU A 185 -8.87 -10.42 1.36
CA GLU A 185 -8.40 -9.04 1.27
C GLU A 185 -9.55 -8.03 1.12
N LEU A 186 -10.55 -8.32 0.29
CA LEU A 186 -11.74 -7.45 0.19
C LEU A 186 -12.47 -7.33 1.52
N LEU A 187 -12.59 -8.44 2.27
CA LEU A 187 -13.23 -8.44 3.59
C LEU A 187 -12.43 -7.62 4.60
N THR A 188 -11.11 -7.82 4.67
CA THR A 188 -10.26 -7.07 5.61
C THR A 188 -10.24 -5.58 5.26
N GLN A 189 -10.21 -5.24 3.98
CA GLN A 189 -10.28 -3.85 3.53
C GLN A 189 -11.62 -3.21 3.84
N PHE A 190 -12.72 -3.95 3.71
CA PHE A 190 -14.04 -3.49 4.13
C PHE A 190 -14.08 -3.21 5.64
N LEU A 191 -13.55 -4.11 6.46
CA LEU A 191 -13.47 -3.93 7.91
C LEU A 191 -12.57 -2.73 8.30
N ALA A 192 -11.41 -2.59 7.67
CA ALA A 192 -10.52 -1.46 7.88
C ALA A 192 -11.23 -0.13 7.55
N CYS A 193 -11.93 -0.05 6.41
CA CYS A 193 -12.72 1.12 6.05
C CYS A 193 -13.79 1.45 7.10
N ASN A 194 -14.51 0.45 7.62
CA ASN A 194 -15.49 0.65 8.69
C ASN A 194 -14.83 1.14 9.99
N ALA A 195 -13.67 0.59 10.37
CA ALA A 195 -12.93 1.04 11.54
C ALA A 195 -12.52 2.52 11.42
N PHE A 196 -12.05 2.95 10.23
CA PHE A 196 -11.77 4.36 9.96
C PHE A 196 -13.02 5.24 10.06
N LEU A 197 -14.15 4.80 9.49
CA LEU A 197 -15.41 5.54 9.59
C LEU A 197 -15.84 5.72 11.05
N VAL A 198 -15.75 4.67 11.88
CA VAL A 198 -16.03 4.75 13.31
C VAL A 198 -15.10 5.78 13.98
N GLY A 199 -13.82 5.80 13.65
CA GLY A 199 -12.88 6.82 14.14
C GLY A 199 -13.31 8.25 13.78
N ILE A 200 -13.80 8.47 12.56
CA ILE A 200 -14.32 9.78 12.11
C ILE A 200 -15.59 10.15 12.88
N PHE A 201 -16.49 9.19 13.15
CA PHE A 201 -17.69 9.43 13.97
C PHE A 201 -17.34 9.93 15.37
N TYR A 202 -16.29 9.38 15.98
CA TYR A 202 -15.81 9.82 17.29
C TYR A 202 -15.21 11.23 17.26
N GLN A 203 -14.51 11.62 16.18
CA GLN A 203 -13.82 12.92 16.12
C GLN A 203 -14.66 14.09 15.58
N TYR A 204 -15.49 13.87 14.55
CA TYR A 204 -16.10 14.95 13.74
C TYR A 204 -17.62 15.11 13.92
N HIS A 205 -18.20 14.48 14.96
CA HIS A 205 -19.65 14.38 15.17
C HIS A 205 -20.39 13.75 13.98
N TYR A 206 -21.72 13.60 14.10
CA TYR A 206 -22.56 12.89 13.12
C TYR A 206 -22.53 13.49 11.69
N GLN A 207 -22.43 14.82 11.56
CA GLN A 207 -22.49 15.50 10.27
C GLN A 207 -21.25 15.25 9.40
N GLY A 208 -20.05 15.24 9.98
CA GLY A 208 -18.80 14.98 9.25
C GLY A 208 -18.75 13.55 8.71
N ALA A 209 -19.19 12.58 9.52
CA ALA A 209 -19.24 11.19 9.12
C ALA A 209 -20.27 10.92 8.01
N LEU A 210 -21.47 11.51 8.08
CA LEU A 210 -22.45 11.42 7.00
C LEU A 210 -21.94 11.98 5.68
N LYS A 211 -21.27 13.14 5.72
CA LYS A 211 -20.66 13.74 4.52
C LYS A 211 -19.60 12.82 3.92
N THR A 212 -18.78 12.21 4.78
CA THR A 212 -17.75 11.24 4.36
C THR A 212 -18.34 10.02 3.67
N VAL A 213 -19.35 9.41 4.27
CA VAL A 213 -20.06 8.25 3.71
C VAL A 213 -20.74 8.61 2.39
N ALA A 214 -21.38 9.78 2.30
CA ALA A 214 -22.05 10.24 1.08
C ALA A 214 -21.06 10.42 -0.08
N ILE A 215 -19.91 11.07 0.15
CA ILE A 215 -18.91 11.28 -0.91
C ILE A 215 -18.23 9.96 -1.29
N ALA A 216 -17.90 9.09 -0.33
CA ALA A 216 -17.34 7.77 -0.61
C ALA A 216 -18.31 6.90 -1.45
N THR A 217 -19.60 6.94 -1.12
CA THR A 217 -20.64 6.23 -1.90
C THR A 217 -20.77 6.82 -3.30
N ALA A 218 -20.81 8.15 -3.43
CA ALA A 218 -20.84 8.82 -4.72
C ALA A 218 -19.61 8.49 -5.58
N PHE A 219 -18.43 8.38 -4.96
CA PHE A 219 -17.19 7.98 -5.64
C PHE A 219 -17.28 6.53 -6.16
N ILE A 220 -17.80 5.59 -5.38
CA ILE A 220 -18.01 4.20 -5.83
C ILE A 220 -18.98 4.16 -7.02
N ILE A 221 -20.10 4.90 -6.94
CA ILE A 221 -21.07 5.01 -8.04
C ILE A 221 -20.39 5.57 -9.29
N LEU A 222 -19.68 6.70 -9.18
CA LEU A 222 -18.94 7.31 -10.28
C LEU A 222 -17.94 6.32 -10.91
N THR A 223 -17.23 5.59 -10.05
CA THR A 223 -16.22 4.61 -10.46
C THR A 223 -16.84 3.45 -11.24
N VAL A 224 -17.99 2.93 -10.79
CA VAL A 224 -18.70 1.83 -11.45
C VAL A 224 -19.39 2.27 -12.74
N PHE A 225 -20.01 3.44 -12.79
CA PHE A 225 -20.85 3.87 -13.91
C PHE A 225 -20.12 4.74 -14.94
N VAL A 226 -19.02 5.40 -14.59
CA VAL A 226 -18.28 6.30 -15.50
C VAL A 226 -16.90 5.75 -15.77
N VAL A 227 -16.10 5.51 -14.73
CA VAL A 227 -14.69 5.09 -14.89
C VAL A 227 -14.60 3.73 -15.56
N ARG A 228 -15.31 2.71 -15.04
CA ARG A 228 -15.25 1.36 -15.59
C ARG A 228 -15.71 1.27 -17.07
N PRO A 229 -16.83 1.88 -17.50
CA PRO A 229 -17.19 1.93 -18.92
C PRO A 229 -16.19 2.70 -19.77
N ALA A 230 -15.59 3.78 -19.25
CA ALA A 230 -14.54 4.51 -19.96
C ALA A 230 -13.30 3.63 -20.20
N MET A 231 -12.86 2.86 -19.20
CA MET A 231 -11.76 1.89 -19.35
C MET A 231 -12.09 0.82 -20.40
N LEU A 232 -13.32 0.28 -20.37
CA LEU A 232 -13.77 -0.69 -21.38
C LEU A 232 -13.83 -0.07 -22.79
N TRP A 233 -14.18 1.20 -22.91
CA TRP A 233 -14.13 1.91 -24.19
C TRP A 233 -12.70 2.08 -24.69
N VAL A 234 -11.74 2.42 -23.83
CA VAL A 234 -10.30 2.47 -24.18
C VAL A 234 -9.81 1.11 -24.68
N ILE A 235 -10.22 0.03 -24.01
CA ILE A 235 -9.89 -1.34 -24.45
C ILE A 235 -10.45 -1.62 -25.84
N LYS A 236 -11.72 -1.27 -26.12
CA LYS A 236 -12.34 -1.44 -27.45
C LYS A 236 -11.68 -0.61 -28.56
N GLN A 237 -11.13 0.55 -28.22
CA GLN A 237 -10.39 1.41 -29.15
C GLN A 237 -8.96 0.94 -29.40
N THR A 238 -8.45 0.02 -28.58
CA THR A 238 -7.10 -0.55 -28.74
C THR A 238 -7.19 -1.79 -29.62
N PRO A 239 -6.58 -1.81 -30.82
CA PRO A 239 -6.59 -2.99 -31.68
C PRO A 239 -5.93 -4.19 -30.99
N GLU A 240 -6.48 -5.39 -31.22
CA GLU A 240 -5.90 -6.63 -30.70
C GLU A 240 -4.40 -6.75 -31.07
N GLY A 241 -3.55 -7.00 -30.07
CA GLY A 241 -2.10 -7.16 -30.25
C GLY A 241 -1.30 -5.85 -30.32
N ARG A 242 -1.92 -4.67 -30.27
CA ARG A 242 -1.18 -3.39 -30.18
C ARG A 242 -1.10 -2.88 -28.73
N PRO A 243 0.03 -2.25 -28.33
CA PRO A 243 0.11 -1.62 -27.02
C PRO A 243 -0.89 -0.48 -26.90
N VAL A 244 -1.46 -0.32 -25.71
CA VAL A 244 -2.32 0.82 -25.39
C VAL A 244 -1.52 2.11 -25.56
N ARG A 245 -2.12 3.13 -26.17
CA ARG A 245 -1.46 4.44 -26.36
C ARG A 245 -1.04 5.01 -25.00
N ASP A 246 0.18 5.53 -24.92
CA ASP A 246 0.74 6.12 -23.70
C ASP A 246 -0.15 7.21 -23.09
N LEU A 247 -0.85 7.99 -23.92
CA LEU A 247 -1.81 8.98 -23.47
C LEU A 247 -2.91 8.38 -22.57
N TYR A 248 -3.48 7.24 -22.95
CA TYR A 248 -4.50 6.60 -22.13
C TYR A 248 -3.91 6.12 -20.80
N ILE A 249 -2.73 5.50 -20.83
CA ILE A 249 -2.01 5.07 -19.63
C ILE A 249 -1.80 6.25 -18.68
N SER A 250 -1.33 7.39 -19.18
CA SER A 250 -1.15 8.62 -18.39
C SER A 250 -2.46 9.12 -17.78
N PHE A 251 -3.56 9.14 -18.53
CA PHE A 251 -4.87 9.53 -17.99
C PHE A 251 -5.38 8.59 -16.89
N VAL A 252 -5.17 7.27 -17.04
CA VAL A 252 -5.55 6.30 -16.02
C VAL A 252 -4.75 6.53 -14.74
N VAL A 253 -3.43 6.70 -14.85
CA VAL A 253 -2.57 6.96 -13.69
C VAL A 253 -2.93 8.29 -13.02
N LEU A 254 -3.17 9.36 -13.79
CA LEU A 254 -3.64 10.63 -13.25
C LEU A 254 -4.98 10.48 -12.53
N GLY A 255 -5.93 9.72 -13.09
CA GLY A 255 -7.19 9.41 -12.43
C GLY A 255 -7.01 8.68 -11.09
N ALA A 256 -6.09 7.72 -11.04
CA ALA A 256 -5.72 7.03 -9.80
C ALA A 256 -5.12 8.01 -8.76
N LEU A 257 -4.23 8.90 -9.19
CA LEU A 257 -3.64 9.91 -8.31
C LEU A 257 -4.70 10.86 -7.72
N VAL A 258 -5.59 11.38 -8.57
CA VAL A 258 -6.70 12.24 -8.16
C VAL A 258 -7.65 11.51 -7.22
N SER A 259 -7.92 10.23 -7.46
CA SER A 259 -8.81 9.44 -6.59
C SER A 259 -8.30 9.31 -5.15
N GLY A 260 -7.00 9.09 -4.96
CA GLY A 260 -6.42 9.06 -3.62
C GLY A 260 -6.45 10.44 -2.95
N LEU A 261 -6.17 11.51 -3.70
CA LEU A 261 -6.28 12.88 -3.17
C LEU A 261 -7.71 13.19 -2.69
N ILE A 262 -8.73 12.81 -3.47
CA ILE A 262 -10.14 12.97 -3.07
C ILE A 262 -10.38 12.28 -1.72
N PHE A 263 -9.92 11.04 -1.55
CA PHE A 263 -10.09 10.31 -0.29
C PHE A 263 -9.38 10.99 0.88
N GLN A 264 -8.15 11.46 0.66
CA GLN A 264 -7.40 12.19 1.67
C GLN A 264 -8.11 13.48 2.12
N PHE A 265 -8.72 14.23 1.19
CA PHE A 265 -9.49 15.44 1.51
C PHE A 265 -10.76 15.17 2.34
N ILE A 266 -11.32 13.97 2.26
CA ILE A 266 -12.53 13.59 2.99
C ILE A 266 -12.15 12.95 4.36
N GLY A 267 -10.86 12.77 4.64
CA GLY A 267 -10.38 12.15 5.88
C GLY A 267 -10.31 10.62 5.82
N LEU A 268 -10.43 10.03 4.62
CA LEU A 268 -10.15 8.61 4.39
C LEU A 268 -8.70 8.41 3.92
N ASN A 269 -8.19 7.19 4.01
CA ASN A 269 -6.84 6.89 3.53
C ASN A 269 -6.74 7.02 2.01
N MET A 270 -5.69 7.68 1.54
CA MET A 270 -5.34 7.83 0.12
C MET A 270 -5.24 6.49 -0.62
N PHE A 271 -4.79 5.46 0.10
CA PHE A 271 -4.72 4.06 -0.33
C PHE A 271 -6.07 3.52 -0.83
N LEU A 272 -7.16 3.79 -0.09
CA LEU A 272 -8.50 3.29 -0.39
C LEU A 272 -9.03 3.82 -1.73
N GLY A 273 -8.84 5.12 -1.99
CA GLY A 273 -9.30 5.75 -3.22
C GLY A 273 -8.61 5.18 -4.47
N SER A 274 -7.30 5.01 -4.38
CA SER A 274 -6.47 4.54 -5.50
C SER A 274 -6.67 3.04 -5.76
N LEU A 275 -6.85 2.24 -4.71
CA LEU A 275 -7.26 0.84 -4.82
C LEU A 275 -8.65 0.71 -5.47
N ALA A 276 -9.62 1.50 -5.02
CA ALA A 276 -10.98 1.49 -5.57
C ALA A 276 -11.01 1.90 -7.05
N PHE A 277 -10.20 2.89 -7.44
CA PHE A 277 -10.02 3.26 -8.85
C PHE A 277 -9.33 2.14 -9.65
N GLY A 278 -8.30 1.50 -9.09
CA GLY A 278 -7.61 0.36 -9.70
C GLY A 278 -8.56 -0.81 -9.98
N LEU A 279 -9.46 -1.14 -9.05
CA LEU A 279 -10.49 -2.18 -9.21
C LEU A 279 -11.48 -1.92 -10.35
N ALA A 280 -11.61 -0.67 -10.81
CA ALA A 280 -12.44 -0.34 -11.96
C ALA A 280 -11.78 -0.69 -13.29
N VAL A 281 -10.44 -0.84 -13.31
CA VAL A 281 -9.70 -1.31 -14.48
C VAL A 281 -9.98 -2.81 -14.64
N PRO A 282 -10.54 -3.25 -15.76
CA PRO A 282 -10.77 -4.67 -16.00
C PRO A 282 -9.44 -5.44 -15.99
N ALA A 283 -9.36 -6.51 -15.20
CA ALA A 283 -8.17 -7.35 -15.15
C ALA A 283 -7.88 -8.01 -16.52
N GLY A 284 -6.59 -8.14 -16.84
CA GLY A 284 -6.10 -8.77 -18.08
C GLY A 284 -5.70 -7.79 -19.19
N PRO A 285 -5.32 -8.32 -20.37
CA PRO A 285 -4.88 -7.50 -21.50
C PRO A 285 -6.04 -6.74 -22.18
N PRO A 286 -5.75 -5.63 -22.88
CA PRO A 286 -4.43 -5.00 -23.06
C PRO A 286 -4.09 -3.91 -22.03
N LEU A 287 -5.09 -3.37 -21.31
CA LEU A 287 -4.91 -2.19 -20.47
C LEU A 287 -4.27 -2.50 -19.10
N ALA A 288 -4.80 -3.49 -18.38
CA ALA A 288 -4.26 -3.86 -17.07
C ALA A 288 -2.83 -4.37 -17.19
N SER A 289 -2.55 -5.23 -18.17
CA SER A 289 -1.19 -5.71 -18.44
C SER A 289 -0.23 -4.57 -18.79
N ALA A 290 -0.63 -3.64 -19.67
CA ALA A 290 0.23 -2.50 -20.01
C ALA A 290 0.54 -1.59 -18.82
N LEU A 291 -0.41 -1.39 -17.90
CA LEU A 291 -0.19 -0.64 -16.66
C LEU A 291 0.78 -1.37 -15.73
N VAL A 292 0.56 -2.67 -15.54
CA VAL A 292 1.40 -3.52 -14.69
C VAL A 292 2.83 -3.59 -15.24
N ASP A 293 3.01 -3.94 -16.50
CA ASP A 293 4.33 -4.07 -17.12
C ASP A 293 5.14 -2.76 -17.06
N LYS A 294 4.47 -1.62 -17.22
CA LYS A 294 5.14 -0.31 -17.26
C LYS A 294 5.53 0.21 -15.87
N PHE A 295 4.73 -0.06 -14.85
CA PHE A 295 4.91 0.55 -13.53
C PHE A 295 5.33 -0.43 -12.43
N GLU A 296 5.17 -1.73 -12.61
CA GLU A 296 5.49 -2.72 -11.57
C GLU A 296 6.95 -2.63 -11.14
N CYS A 297 7.90 -2.68 -12.07
CA CYS A 297 9.33 -2.59 -11.72
C CYS A 297 9.67 -1.29 -10.96
N MET A 298 9.07 -0.17 -11.34
CA MET A 298 9.30 1.11 -10.65
C MET A 298 8.68 1.09 -9.25
N VAL A 299 7.46 0.60 -9.13
CA VAL A 299 6.72 0.59 -7.86
C VAL A 299 7.35 -0.41 -6.88
N SER A 300 7.57 -1.66 -7.29
CA SER A 300 8.11 -2.71 -6.42
C SER A 300 9.61 -2.56 -6.19
N GLY A 301 10.36 -2.10 -7.19
CA GLY A 301 11.82 -1.98 -7.11
C GLY A 301 12.30 -0.71 -6.41
N VAL A 302 11.54 0.39 -6.49
CA VAL A 302 11.97 1.71 -6.00
C VAL A 302 11.01 2.30 -4.98
N LEU A 303 9.71 2.39 -5.29
CA LEU A 303 8.77 3.17 -4.48
C LEU A 303 8.32 2.49 -3.19
N ILE A 304 7.96 1.20 -3.20
CA ILE A 304 7.63 0.45 -1.98
C ILE A 304 8.82 0.41 -1.02
N PRO A 305 10.04 0.08 -1.48
CA PRO A 305 11.22 0.09 -0.64
C PRO A 305 11.46 1.42 0.04
N LEU A 306 11.33 2.50 -0.73
CA LEU A 306 11.48 3.86 -0.23
C LEU A 306 10.40 4.16 0.83
N PHE A 307 9.14 3.80 0.56
CA PHE A 307 8.06 3.95 1.53
C PHE A 307 8.32 3.17 2.82
N MET A 308 8.73 1.90 2.71
CA MET A 308 9.03 1.06 3.88
C MET A 308 10.22 1.60 4.67
N ALA A 309 11.27 2.05 3.97
CA ALA A 309 12.41 2.68 4.61
C ALA A 309 11.98 3.97 5.33
N MET A 310 11.09 4.76 4.74
CA MET A 310 10.56 5.96 5.40
C MET A 310 9.71 5.66 6.63
N CYS A 311 8.84 4.64 6.57
CA CYS A 311 8.11 4.18 7.75
C CYS A 311 9.07 3.71 8.86
N ALA A 312 10.13 2.98 8.50
CA ALA A 312 11.16 2.59 9.45
C ALA A 312 11.95 3.79 9.99
N CYS A 313 12.16 4.83 9.17
CA CYS A 313 12.79 6.07 9.59
C CYS A 313 11.94 6.87 10.58
N ASP A 314 10.61 6.86 10.46
CA ASP A 314 9.73 7.65 11.35
C ASP A 314 9.40 6.94 12.67
N ASN A 315 9.79 5.67 12.84
CA ASN A 315 9.69 4.96 14.11
C ASN A 315 10.63 5.59 15.14
N ASP A 316 10.12 6.55 15.91
CA ASP A 316 10.79 7.11 17.07
C ASP A 316 10.67 6.09 18.23
N GLU A 317 11.71 5.27 18.43
CA GLU A 317 11.78 4.31 19.54
C GLU A 317 11.81 4.98 20.92
N SER A 318 11.94 6.31 21.00
CA SER A 318 11.93 7.09 22.24
C SER A 318 10.55 7.20 22.92
N LYS A 319 9.54 6.47 22.44
CA LYS A 319 8.20 6.39 23.05
C LYS A 319 7.88 5.02 23.67
N PHE A 320 8.86 4.11 23.71
CA PHE A 320 8.79 2.88 24.51
C PHE A 320 9.48 3.05 25.85
#